data_AF-A0A2H6B2U2-F1
#
_entry.id   AF-A0A2H6B2U2-F1
#
_cell.length_a   1.000
_cell.length_b   1.000
_cell.length_c   1.000
_cell.angle_alpha   90.00
_cell.angle_beta   90.00
_cell.angle_gamma   90.00
#
_symmetry.space_group_name_H-M   'P 1'
#
loop_
_entity.id
_entity.type
_entity.pdbx_description
1 polymer ?
#
loop_
_entity_poly.entity_id
_entity_poly.type
_entity_poly.pdbx_seq_one_letter_code
_entity_poly.pdbx_strand_id
1 'polypeptide(L)'
;MPMDMRRLSCHCQPAEEGAPAGDPAAVWLIERAGEGWRELYADGWALAERLRFLPWPERLQILSAFCWQQAQEMLSPEAITGMVNRRSADPQGEDAVRRYAARTSAVMAAVLLLLGEEGRVFSHASALVHLFTGDPDLQRPALDWLAASGSDGLHPLLARLPGLAFLCLCLYTNDSAESFMARDAFFAALQGE
;
A
#
# COMPACT_ATOMS: atom_id res chain seq x y z
N MET A 1 26.50 38.77 -10.42
CA MET A 1 25.59 38.90 -9.26
C MET A 1 25.63 37.59 -8.49
N PRO A 2 25.92 37.58 -7.17
CA PRO A 2 25.97 36.33 -6.42
C PRO A 2 24.56 35.84 -6.14
N MET A 3 24.29 34.57 -6.46
CA MET A 3 23.03 33.88 -6.17
C MET A 3 22.91 33.68 -4.66
N ASP A 4 21.83 34.21 -4.07
CA ASP A 4 21.51 34.03 -2.67
C ASP A 4 20.96 32.61 -2.44
N MET A 5 21.79 31.74 -1.88
CA MET A 5 21.46 30.34 -1.58
C MET A 5 20.48 30.17 -0.40
N ARG A 6 20.01 31.26 0.23
CA ARG A 6 19.02 31.20 1.32
C ARG A 6 17.56 31.05 0.85
N ARG A 7 17.31 31.02 -0.46
CA ARG A 7 15.97 30.78 -1.05
C ARG A 7 15.67 29.32 -1.40
N LEU A 8 16.58 28.38 -1.14
CA LEU A 8 16.37 26.93 -1.37
C LEU A 8 15.87 26.17 -0.13
N SER A 9 15.46 26.90 0.92
CA SER A 9 14.66 26.30 1.98
C SER A 9 13.24 26.13 1.48
N CYS A 10 13.01 25.07 0.70
CA CYS A 10 11.68 24.51 0.49
C CYS A 10 11.19 24.00 1.86
N HIS A 11 10.70 24.91 2.70
CA HIS A 11 9.82 24.55 3.78
C HIS A 11 8.56 23.96 3.13
N CYS A 12 8.55 22.63 2.99
CA CYS A 12 7.31 21.89 2.99
C CYS A 12 6.68 22.18 4.35
N GLN A 13 5.87 23.23 4.44
CA GLN A 13 4.94 23.37 5.54
C GLN A 13 4.11 22.07 5.58
N PRO A 14 3.90 21.47 6.75
CA PRO A 14 2.86 20.45 6.86
C PRO A 14 1.56 21.10 6.38
N ALA A 15 0.82 20.40 5.51
CA ALA A 15 -0.47 20.83 5.04
C ALA A 15 -1.43 20.95 6.24
N GLU A 16 -1.45 22.10 6.90
CA GLU A 16 -2.48 22.47 7.88
C GLU A 16 -3.77 22.95 7.20
N GLU A 17 -3.79 23.04 5.88
CA GLU A 17 -5.01 23.17 5.10
C GLU A 17 -5.50 21.78 4.71
N GLY A 18 -6.67 21.40 5.23
CA GLY A 18 -7.33 20.14 4.90
C GLY A 18 -7.49 19.94 3.39
N ALA A 19 -7.74 18.69 3.00
CA ALA A 19 -7.86 18.30 1.59
C ALA A 19 -8.71 19.30 0.77
N PRO A 20 -8.30 19.61 -0.49
CA PRO A 20 -9.04 20.53 -1.33
C PRO A 20 -10.51 20.10 -1.44
N ALA A 21 -11.42 21.06 -1.35
CA ALA A 21 -12.85 20.78 -1.37
C ALA A 21 -13.23 19.97 -2.61
N GLY A 22 -13.81 18.78 -2.41
CA GLY A 22 -14.21 17.88 -3.48
C GLY A 22 -13.12 16.92 -3.99
N ASP A 23 -11.97 16.81 -3.30
CA ASP A 23 -10.97 15.79 -3.60
C ASP A 23 -11.55 14.37 -3.43
N PRO A 24 -11.54 13.52 -4.48
CA PRO A 24 -12.12 12.18 -4.42
C PRO A 24 -11.50 11.28 -3.34
N ALA A 25 -10.20 11.39 -3.08
CA ALA A 25 -9.52 10.59 -2.06
C ALA A 25 -9.95 11.01 -0.64
N ALA A 26 -10.10 12.32 -0.41
CA ALA A 26 -10.59 12.82 0.86
C ALA A 26 -12.04 12.39 1.13
N VAL A 27 -12.91 12.52 0.12
CA VAL A 27 -14.31 12.06 0.21
C VAL A 27 -14.36 10.57 0.52
N TRP A 28 -13.63 9.76 -0.25
CA TRP A 28 -13.58 8.30 -0.05
C TRP A 28 -13.07 7.93 1.35
N LEU A 29 -12.00 8.58 1.84
CA LEU A 29 -11.46 8.32 3.17
C LEU A 29 -12.41 8.74 4.29
N ILE A 30 -13.13 9.86 4.14
CA ILE A 30 -14.15 10.28 5.12
C ILE A 30 -15.23 9.22 5.23
N GLU A 31 -15.70 8.67 4.11
CA GLU A 31 -16.74 7.65 4.08
C GLU A 31 -16.29 6.29 4.65
N ARG A 32 -15.02 5.92 4.44
CA ARG A 32 -14.52 4.58 4.77
C ARG A 32 -13.72 4.47 6.07
N ALA A 33 -12.91 5.47 6.38
CA ALA A 33 -12.06 5.46 7.58
C ALA A 33 -12.66 6.28 8.73
N GLY A 34 -13.55 7.24 8.45
CA GLY A 34 -14.18 8.06 9.48
C GLY A 34 -13.15 8.88 10.26
N GLU A 35 -13.06 8.68 11.58
CA GLU A 35 -12.07 9.34 12.42
C GLU A 35 -10.64 8.89 12.02
N GLY A 36 -9.76 9.85 11.72
CA GLY A 36 -8.40 9.57 11.25
C GLY A 36 -8.18 9.72 9.74
N TRP A 37 -9.21 10.03 8.96
CA TRP A 37 -9.10 10.22 7.50
C TRP A 37 -8.00 11.22 7.08
N ARG A 38 -7.75 12.26 7.89
CA ARG A 38 -6.75 13.29 7.58
C ARG A 38 -5.32 12.76 7.56
N GLU A 39 -4.99 11.86 8.49
CA GLU A 39 -3.66 11.25 8.54
C GLU A 39 -3.46 10.33 7.33
N LEU A 40 -4.47 9.51 7.01
CA LEU A 40 -4.45 8.64 5.83
C LEU A 40 -4.33 9.45 4.54
N TYR A 41 -5.03 10.58 4.46
CA TYR A 41 -4.95 11.49 3.32
C TYR A 41 -3.56 12.13 3.21
N ALA A 42 -2.98 12.59 4.32
CA ALA A 42 -1.65 13.19 4.33
C ALA A 42 -0.57 12.18 3.87
N ASP A 43 -0.62 10.95 4.37
CA ASP A 43 0.28 9.86 3.94
C ASP A 43 0.08 9.53 2.46
N GLY A 44 -1.18 9.38 2.03
CA GLY A 44 -1.54 9.12 0.65
C GLY A 44 -1.08 10.21 -0.30
N TRP A 45 -1.24 11.49 0.08
CA TRP A 45 -0.80 12.65 -0.68
C TRP A 45 0.73 12.70 -0.80
N ALA A 46 1.45 12.54 0.32
CA ALA A 46 2.90 12.53 0.32
C ALA A 46 3.47 11.40 -0.55
N LEU A 47 2.83 10.22 -0.54
CA LEU A 47 3.17 9.13 -1.47
C LEU A 47 2.82 9.48 -2.91
N ALA A 48 1.60 9.94 -3.19
CA ALA A 48 1.16 10.26 -4.54
C ALA A 48 2.07 11.29 -5.23
N GLU A 49 2.51 12.34 -4.51
CA GLU A 49 3.47 13.32 -5.04
C GLU A 49 4.81 12.66 -5.45
N ARG A 50 5.31 11.73 -4.63
CA ARG A 50 6.54 10.98 -4.95
C ARG A 50 6.38 10.04 -6.14
N LEU A 51 5.17 9.52 -6.36
CA LEU A 51 4.87 8.49 -7.35
C LEU A 51 4.45 9.05 -8.72
N ARG A 52 3.93 10.30 -8.77
CA ARG A 52 3.24 10.90 -9.93
C ARG A 52 3.99 10.74 -11.26
N PHE A 53 5.30 10.89 -11.26
CA PHE A 53 6.12 10.88 -12.47
C PHE A 53 6.93 9.60 -12.66
N LEU A 54 6.73 8.59 -11.80
CA LEU A 54 7.46 7.33 -11.87
C LEU A 54 6.69 6.27 -12.67
N PRO A 55 7.40 5.37 -13.37
CA PRO A 55 6.77 4.17 -13.92
C PRO A 55 6.35 3.20 -12.80
N TRP A 56 5.43 2.28 -13.12
CA TRP A 56 4.87 1.35 -12.11
C TRP A 56 5.89 0.46 -11.39
N PRO A 57 6.92 -0.11 -12.03
CA PRO A 57 7.95 -0.87 -11.33
C PRO A 57 8.61 -0.08 -10.20
N GLU A 58 8.96 1.19 -10.43
CA GLU A 58 9.54 2.08 -9.43
C GLU A 58 8.51 2.51 -8.38
N ARG A 59 7.25 2.75 -8.79
CA ARG A 59 6.15 3.03 -7.86
C ARG A 59 5.99 1.89 -6.86
N LEU A 60 6.03 0.64 -7.31
CA LEU A 60 5.91 -0.54 -6.45
C LEU A 60 7.03 -0.66 -5.44
N GLN A 61 8.27 -0.31 -5.79
CA GLN A 61 9.37 -0.34 -4.83
C GLN A 61 9.13 0.65 -3.69
N ILE A 62 8.65 1.85 -4.00
CA ILE A 62 8.32 2.87 -3.01
C ILE A 62 7.13 2.45 -2.15
N LEU A 63 6.08 1.90 -2.76
CA LEU A 63 4.90 1.41 -2.04
C LEU A 63 5.24 0.20 -1.14
N SER A 64 6.09 -0.71 -1.62
CA SER A 64 6.61 -1.83 -0.82
C SER A 64 7.42 -1.34 0.38
N ALA A 65 8.33 -0.38 0.17
CA ALA A 65 9.09 0.22 1.27
C ALA A 65 8.16 0.89 2.30
N PHE A 66 7.14 1.60 1.84
CA PHE A 66 6.12 2.18 2.72
C PHE A 66 5.38 1.11 3.53
N CYS A 67 4.88 0.04 2.89
CA CYS A 67 4.18 -1.04 3.58
C CYS A 67 5.04 -1.70 4.65
N TRP A 68 6.32 -1.88 4.35
CA TRP A 68 7.26 -2.46 5.30
C TRP A 68 7.56 -1.54 6.47
N GLN A 69 7.77 -0.25 6.21
CA GLN A 69 7.95 0.76 7.25
C GLN A 69 6.72 0.82 8.18
N GLN A 70 5.50 0.85 7.61
CA GLN A 70 4.27 0.84 8.40
C GLN A 70 4.15 -0.44 9.25
N ALA A 71 4.56 -1.60 8.74
CA ALA A 71 4.57 -2.83 9.52
C ALA A 71 5.50 -2.72 10.72
N GLN A 72 6.71 -2.18 10.54
CA GLN A 72 7.69 -2.00 11.60
C GLN A 72 7.27 -0.97 12.66
N GLU A 73 6.49 0.04 12.27
CA GLU A 73 5.97 1.07 13.18
C GLU A 73 4.75 0.59 13.98
N MET A 74 3.89 -0.22 13.38
CA MET A 74 2.60 -0.61 13.96
C MET A 74 2.60 -1.98 14.66
N LEU A 75 3.54 -2.86 14.32
CA LEU A 75 3.56 -4.25 14.78
C LEU A 75 4.79 -4.54 15.63
N SER A 76 4.62 -5.38 16.65
CA SER A 76 5.77 -5.91 17.38
C SER A 76 6.54 -6.92 16.54
N PRO A 77 7.84 -7.15 16.82
CA PRO A 77 8.61 -8.21 16.19
C PRO A 77 7.94 -9.59 16.31
N GLU A 78 7.27 -9.87 17.43
CA GLU A 78 6.53 -11.10 17.68
C GLU A 78 5.31 -11.22 16.77
N ALA A 79 4.57 -10.12 16.55
CA ALA A 79 3.42 -10.10 15.64
C ALA A 79 3.85 -10.34 14.18
N ILE A 80 4.93 -9.69 13.73
CA ILE A 80 5.51 -9.91 12.40
C ILE A 80 5.96 -11.37 12.25
N THR A 81 6.72 -11.88 13.23
CA THR A 81 7.21 -13.26 13.23
C THR A 81 6.07 -14.26 13.27
N GLY A 82 5.02 -13.98 14.05
CA GLY A 82 3.83 -14.81 14.15
C GLY A 82 3.10 -14.90 12.82
N MET A 83 2.89 -13.76 12.15
CA MET A 83 2.26 -13.68 10.83
C MET A 83 3.03 -14.48 9.78
N VAL A 84 4.34 -14.24 9.66
CA VAL A 84 5.20 -14.91 8.66
C VAL A 84 5.29 -16.43 8.90
N ASN A 85 5.30 -16.85 10.17
CA ASN A 85 5.33 -18.26 10.55
C ASN A 85 3.94 -18.88 10.69
N ARG A 86 2.87 -18.14 10.37
CA ARG A 86 1.48 -18.60 10.44
C ARG A 86 1.12 -19.18 11.81
N ARG A 87 1.67 -18.56 12.85
CA ARG A 87 1.36 -18.88 14.24
C ARG A 87 0.23 -17.98 14.69
N SER A 88 -0.72 -18.54 15.43
CA SER A 88 -1.78 -17.75 16.07
C SER A 88 -1.15 -16.65 16.91
N ALA A 89 -1.43 -15.41 16.56
CA ALA A 89 -1.09 -14.28 17.41
C ALA A 89 -2.02 -14.28 18.63
N ASP A 90 -1.60 -13.62 19.69
CA ASP A 90 -2.56 -13.27 20.73
C ASP A 90 -3.60 -12.27 20.17
N PRO A 91 -4.75 -12.07 20.85
CA PRO A 91 -5.79 -11.17 20.35
C PRO A 91 -5.32 -9.73 20.10
N GLN A 92 -4.29 -9.25 20.82
CA GLN A 92 -3.75 -7.90 20.63
C GLN A 92 -2.92 -7.81 19.35
N GLY A 93 -2.10 -8.83 19.06
CA GLY A 93 -1.34 -8.96 17.84
C GLY A 93 -2.25 -9.11 16.62
N GLU A 94 -3.33 -9.89 16.71
CA GLU A 94 -4.32 -9.98 15.64
C GLU A 94 -5.00 -8.63 15.34
N ASP A 95 -5.34 -7.86 16.38
CA ASP A 95 -5.92 -6.54 16.22
C ASP A 95 -4.93 -5.55 15.59
N ALA A 96 -3.67 -5.56 16.03
CA ALA A 96 -2.61 -4.73 15.45
C ALA A 96 -2.41 -5.03 13.96
N VAL A 97 -2.39 -6.31 13.57
CA VAL A 97 -2.31 -6.75 12.17
C VAL A 97 -3.49 -6.24 11.36
N ARG A 98 -4.73 -6.37 11.87
CA ARG A 98 -5.93 -5.87 11.19
C ARG A 98 -5.86 -4.36 10.98
N ARG A 99 -5.43 -3.60 12.00
CA ARG A 99 -5.24 -2.15 11.90
C ARG A 99 -4.15 -1.77 10.91
N TYR A 100 -3.03 -2.49 10.90
CA TYR A 100 -1.96 -2.32 9.90
C TYR A 100 -2.48 -2.52 8.48
N ALA A 101 -3.19 -3.63 8.22
CA ALA A 101 -3.72 -3.94 6.90
C ALA A 101 -4.74 -2.88 6.47
N ALA A 102 -5.70 -2.53 7.34
CA ALA A 102 -6.71 -1.51 7.04
C ALA A 102 -6.10 -0.13 6.73
N ARG A 103 -5.14 0.34 7.54
CA ARG A 103 -4.42 1.60 7.30
C ARG A 103 -3.72 1.56 5.94
N THR A 104 -2.93 0.53 5.70
CA THR A 104 -2.09 0.43 4.50
C THR A 104 -2.94 0.34 3.23
N SER A 105 -4.00 -0.47 3.26
CA SER A 105 -4.97 -0.58 2.16
C SER A 105 -5.69 0.75 1.88
N ALA A 106 -6.10 1.48 2.93
CA ALA A 106 -6.72 2.79 2.78
C ALA A 106 -5.77 3.83 2.16
N VAL A 107 -4.49 3.82 2.55
CA VAL A 107 -3.48 4.68 1.93
C VAL A 107 -3.26 4.32 0.45
N MET A 108 -3.22 3.03 0.09
CA MET A 108 -3.15 2.62 -1.33
C MET A 108 -4.35 3.09 -2.14
N ALA A 109 -5.55 2.95 -1.60
CA ALA A 109 -6.78 3.45 -2.24
C ALA A 109 -6.70 4.97 -2.45
N ALA A 110 -6.27 5.72 -1.44
CA ALA A 110 -6.08 7.16 -1.54
C ALA A 110 -5.04 7.53 -2.61
N VAL A 111 -3.92 6.81 -2.69
CA VAL A 111 -2.88 7.02 -3.72
C VAL A 111 -3.46 6.83 -5.13
N LEU A 112 -4.25 5.77 -5.37
CA LEU A 112 -4.88 5.56 -6.68
C LEU A 112 -5.81 6.71 -7.08
N LEU A 113 -6.63 7.18 -6.13
CA LEU A 113 -7.56 8.29 -6.35
C LEU A 113 -6.82 9.62 -6.58
N LEU A 114 -5.75 9.90 -5.83
CA LEU A 114 -4.94 11.12 -5.97
C LEU A 114 -4.13 11.14 -7.28
N LEU A 115 -3.79 9.97 -7.81
CA LEU A 115 -3.14 9.84 -9.12
C LEU A 115 -4.13 9.81 -10.30
N GLY A 116 -5.43 9.68 -10.03
CA GLY A 116 -6.46 9.52 -11.06
C GLY A 116 -6.34 8.18 -11.82
N GLU A 117 -5.96 7.13 -11.09
CA GLU A 117 -5.67 5.79 -11.63
C GLU A 117 -6.73 4.76 -11.21
N GLU A 118 -7.82 5.17 -10.58
CA GLU A 118 -8.85 4.29 -9.99
C GLU A 118 -9.49 3.28 -10.97
N GLY A 119 -9.41 3.54 -12.27
CA GLY A 119 -9.88 2.65 -13.34
C GLY A 119 -8.81 2.19 -14.33
N ARG A 120 -7.52 2.46 -14.06
CA ARG A 120 -6.44 2.32 -15.05
C ARG A 120 -5.47 1.19 -14.69
N VAL A 121 -5.81 -0.02 -15.13
CA VAL A 121 -4.95 -1.20 -14.99
C VAL A 121 -4.39 -1.61 -16.35
N PHE A 122 -3.06 -1.64 -16.44
CA PHE A 122 -2.35 -1.94 -17.69
C PHE A 122 -1.12 -2.84 -17.48
N SER A 123 -0.87 -3.28 -16.25
CA SER A 123 0.21 -4.19 -15.89
C SER A 123 -0.12 -4.97 -14.63
N HIS A 124 0.58 -6.09 -14.40
CA HIS A 124 0.55 -6.81 -13.12
C HIS A 124 0.91 -5.90 -11.95
N ALA A 125 1.77 -4.90 -12.17
CA ALA A 125 2.17 -3.96 -11.14
C ALA A 125 1.04 -3.03 -10.70
N SER A 126 0.33 -2.42 -11.64
CA SER A 126 -0.88 -1.65 -11.33
C SER A 126 -1.96 -2.56 -10.73
N ALA A 127 -2.16 -3.75 -11.28
CA ALA A 127 -3.20 -4.67 -10.82
C ALA A 127 -3.03 -5.03 -9.33
N LEU A 128 -1.79 -5.27 -8.89
CA LEU A 128 -1.45 -5.62 -7.52
C LEU A 128 -1.86 -4.52 -6.52
N VAL A 129 -1.63 -3.24 -6.83
CA VAL A 129 -2.02 -2.13 -5.94
C VAL A 129 -3.53 -2.01 -5.81
N HIS A 130 -4.26 -2.16 -6.93
CA HIS A 130 -5.72 -2.20 -6.91
C HIS A 130 -6.26 -3.35 -6.05
N LEU A 131 -5.68 -4.54 -6.17
CA LEU A 131 -6.07 -5.71 -5.35
C LEU A 131 -5.91 -5.45 -3.85
N PHE A 132 -4.89 -4.68 -3.45
CA PHE A 132 -4.60 -4.42 -2.03
C PHE A 132 -5.37 -3.26 -1.40
N THR A 133 -6.21 -2.56 -2.16
CA THR A 133 -7.09 -1.52 -1.60
C THR A 133 -8.16 -2.07 -0.66
N GLY A 134 -8.53 -3.35 -0.80
CA GLY A 134 -9.64 -3.97 -0.04
C GLY A 134 -11.03 -3.43 -0.42
N ASP A 135 -11.11 -2.53 -1.41
CA ASP A 135 -12.35 -1.90 -1.87
C ASP A 135 -12.85 -2.58 -3.15
N PRO A 136 -14.07 -3.14 -3.17
CA PRO A 136 -14.56 -3.87 -4.34
C PRO A 136 -14.61 -3.05 -5.64
N ASP A 137 -14.88 -1.75 -5.56
CA ASP A 137 -14.98 -0.88 -6.73
C ASP A 137 -13.59 -0.56 -7.28
N LEU A 138 -12.61 -0.32 -6.41
CA LEU A 138 -11.21 -0.12 -6.81
C LEU A 138 -10.52 -1.42 -7.22
N GLN A 139 -10.94 -2.57 -6.71
CA GLN A 139 -10.42 -3.88 -7.10
C GLN A 139 -10.93 -4.35 -8.46
N ARG A 140 -12.16 -3.97 -8.84
CA ARG A 140 -12.84 -4.46 -10.05
C ARG A 140 -11.98 -4.33 -11.32
N PRO A 141 -11.36 -3.16 -11.63
CA PRO A 141 -10.54 -3.01 -12.83
C PRO A 141 -9.37 -4.00 -12.90
N ALA A 142 -8.76 -4.33 -11.76
CA ALA A 142 -7.66 -5.29 -11.71
C ALA A 142 -8.13 -6.71 -11.94
N LEU A 143 -9.26 -7.10 -11.35
CA LEU A 143 -9.86 -8.41 -11.57
C LEU A 143 -10.24 -8.61 -13.04
N ASP A 144 -10.88 -7.61 -13.66
CA ASP A 144 -11.29 -7.67 -15.06
C ASP A 144 -10.06 -7.74 -16.00
N TRP A 145 -9.02 -6.95 -15.71
CA TRP A 145 -7.77 -6.99 -16.48
C TRP A 145 -7.03 -8.33 -16.35
N LEU A 146 -6.96 -8.89 -15.13
CA LEU A 146 -6.32 -10.18 -14.87
C LEU A 146 -7.09 -11.34 -15.51
N ALA A 147 -8.41 -11.28 -15.56
CA ALA A 147 -9.23 -12.27 -16.25
C ALA A 147 -8.92 -12.31 -17.75
N ALA A 148 -8.59 -11.16 -18.35
CA ALA A 148 -8.20 -11.06 -19.76
C ALA A 148 -6.71 -11.36 -20.03
N SER A 149 -5.82 -10.98 -19.11
CA SER A 149 -4.37 -10.95 -19.33
C SER A 149 -3.59 -12.05 -18.63
N GLY A 150 -4.23 -12.80 -17.72
CA GLY A 150 -3.60 -13.82 -16.89
C GLY A 150 -2.92 -13.28 -15.63
N SER A 151 -2.79 -14.12 -14.60
CA SER A 151 -2.24 -13.77 -13.29
C SER A 151 -0.79 -14.24 -13.05
N ASP A 152 -0.17 -14.92 -14.01
CA ASP A 152 1.16 -15.53 -13.87
C ASP A 152 2.27 -14.54 -13.47
N GLY A 153 2.11 -13.26 -13.85
CA GLY A 153 3.06 -12.19 -13.51
C GLY A 153 2.96 -11.65 -12.07
N LEU A 154 1.93 -12.01 -11.30
CA LEU A 154 1.73 -11.47 -9.94
C LEU A 154 2.74 -12.04 -8.95
N HIS A 155 2.90 -13.37 -8.91
CA HIS A 155 3.76 -14.02 -7.93
C HIS A 155 5.25 -13.61 -8.05
N PRO A 156 5.88 -13.64 -9.25
CA PRO A 156 7.26 -13.20 -9.41
C PRO A 156 7.47 -11.73 -9.04
N LEU A 157 6.42 -10.90 -9.20
CA LEU A 157 6.46 -9.50 -8.82
C LEU A 157 6.40 -9.33 -7.30
N LEU A 158 5.48 -10.02 -6.62
CA LEU A 158 5.39 -10.05 -5.16
C LEU A 158 6.69 -10.54 -4.52
N ALA A 159 7.33 -11.56 -5.12
CA ALA A 159 8.57 -12.16 -4.62
C ALA A 159 9.76 -11.20 -4.57
N ARG A 160 9.63 -9.99 -5.13
CA ARG A 160 10.67 -8.95 -5.11
C ARG A 160 10.28 -7.74 -4.24
N LEU A 161 9.15 -7.80 -3.55
CA LEU A 161 8.50 -6.66 -2.90
C LEU A 161 8.06 -7.05 -1.48
N PRO A 162 8.97 -7.04 -0.49
CA PRO A 162 8.73 -7.66 0.81
C PRO A 162 7.58 -6.98 1.57
N GLY A 163 7.44 -5.65 1.50
CA GLY A 163 6.33 -4.97 2.19
C GLY A 163 4.97 -5.29 1.58
N LEU A 164 4.89 -5.45 0.26
CA LEU A 164 3.66 -5.84 -0.42
C LEU A 164 3.32 -7.32 -0.20
N ALA A 165 4.33 -8.19 -0.16
CA ALA A 165 4.14 -9.59 0.21
C ALA A 165 3.67 -9.73 1.66
N PHE A 166 4.22 -8.92 2.58
CA PHE A 166 3.78 -8.89 3.96
C PHE A 166 2.35 -8.36 4.10
N LEU A 167 1.98 -7.29 3.40
CA LEU A 167 0.60 -6.82 3.36
C LEU A 167 -0.34 -7.92 2.83
N CYS A 168 0.06 -8.62 1.78
CA CYS A 168 -0.71 -9.74 1.22
C CYS A 168 -0.95 -10.83 2.28
N LEU A 169 0.06 -11.19 3.06
CA LEU A 169 -0.10 -12.11 4.20
C LEU A 169 -1.12 -11.61 5.22
N CYS A 170 -1.08 -10.32 5.57
CA CYS A 170 -2.00 -9.73 6.54
C CYS A 170 -3.44 -9.64 6.02
N LEU A 171 -3.64 -9.55 4.70
CA LEU A 171 -4.96 -9.56 4.07
C LEU A 171 -5.53 -10.98 3.94
N TYR A 172 -4.67 -11.98 3.76
CA TYR A 172 -5.04 -13.39 3.61
C TYR A 172 -4.50 -14.23 4.76
N THR A 173 -5.10 -14.08 5.94
CA THR A 173 -4.66 -14.75 7.18
C THR A 173 -5.07 -16.23 7.29
N ASN A 174 -5.90 -16.73 6.36
CA ASN A 174 -6.38 -18.12 6.36
C ASN A 174 -5.41 -19.10 5.68
N ASP A 175 -5.65 -20.42 5.80
CA ASP A 175 -5.03 -21.49 5.00
C ASP A 175 -5.47 -21.47 3.53
N SER A 176 -5.33 -20.32 2.87
CA SER A 176 -5.61 -20.17 1.45
C SER A 176 -4.33 -20.24 0.60
N ALA A 177 -4.47 -20.57 -0.68
CA ALA A 177 -3.34 -20.63 -1.61
C ALA A 177 -2.61 -19.27 -1.70
N GLU A 178 -3.35 -18.17 -1.60
CA GLU A 178 -2.85 -16.80 -1.58
C GLU A 178 -1.95 -16.54 -0.36
N SER A 179 -2.31 -17.08 0.81
CA SER A 179 -1.50 -16.97 2.04
C SER A 179 -0.16 -17.70 1.89
N PHE A 180 -0.15 -18.90 1.33
CA PHE A 180 1.08 -19.65 1.07
C PHE A 180 1.97 -18.93 0.04
N MET A 181 1.37 -18.49 -1.07
CA MET A 181 2.04 -17.72 -2.11
C MET A 181 2.68 -16.44 -1.55
N ALA A 182 1.96 -15.71 -0.69
CA ALA A 182 2.45 -14.47 -0.08
C ALA A 182 3.60 -14.73 0.89
N ARG A 183 3.57 -15.85 1.63
CA ARG A 183 4.64 -16.27 2.53
C ARG A 183 5.92 -16.56 1.77
N ASP A 184 5.81 -17.38 0.72
CA ASP A 184 6.96 -17.77 -0.08
C ASP A 184 7.55 -16.55 -0.79
N ALA A 185 6.71 -15.67 -1.34
CA ALA A 185 7.12 -14.40 -1.91
C ALA A 185 7.82 -13.49 -0.89
N PHE A 186 7.32 -13.42 0.36
CA PHE A 186 7.95 -12.62 1.41
C PHE A 186 9.36 -13.12 1.75
N PHE A 187 9.54 -14.44 1.89
CA PHE A 187 10.85 -15.02 2.14
C PHE A 187 11.82 -14.83 0.97
N ALA A 188 11.38 -15.07 -0.26
CA ALA A 188 12.19 -14.82 -1.46
C ALA A 188 12.67 -13.35 -1.52
N ALA A 189 11.76 -12.42 -1.24
CA ALA A 189 12.07 -10.99 -1.24
C ALA A 189 13.11 -10.58 -0.19
N LEU A 190 13.09 -11.22 1.00
CA LEU A 190 14.08 -10.99 2.04
C LEU A 190 15.44 -11.61 1.73
N GLN A 191 15.46 -12.72 0.99
CA GLN A 191 16.70 -13.41 0.60
C GLN A 191 17.36 -12.78 -0.64
N GLY A 192 16.63 -11.95 -1.38
CA GLY A 192 17.12 -11.28 -2.59
C GLY A 192 17.20 -12.21 -3.79
N GLU A 193 16.35 -13.25 -3.82
CA GLU A 193 16.24 -14.24 -4.90
C GLU A 193 15.35 -13.76 -6.06
#